data_AF-L1N5H6-F1
#
_entry.id   AF-L1N5H6-F1
#
_cell.length_a   1.000
_cell.length_b   1.000
_cell.length_c   1.000
_cell.angle_alpha   90.00
_cell.angle_beta   90.00
_cell.angle_gamma   90.00
#
_symmetry.space_group_name_H-M   'P 1'
#
loop_
_entity.id
_entity.type
_entity.pdbx_description
1 polymer ?
#
loop_
_entity_poly.entity_id
_entity_poly.type
_entity_poly.pdbx_seq_one_letter_code
_entity_poly.pdbx_strand_id
1 'polypeptide(L)'
;MQIKHSPYYIIKLSIKQKIMKKQSLAIFAVSLLVGILAPQKAEGQAFGRILNQAKKAVKERVEGAVKREKESLEQDVKQGAQKLLDDAVERAQDGVAKGLNSVAGATGSSSAEESDNRGGLSSSSTVNINGPKVYVSQTGGSVRGTGAQDSPYKDLQKAIDNAAEGSVICVSEGNYLGKLDCGYIEIKKYLKVVGGYDASFSERNPLRYVTKIQPTQAQNGTNGSRGLFTIDVKGQRNGEILIDGFVLDYGLQNNYQPADPSDPRYGCCEGCETGRITPGGEPNGLSHQLMKGNVEGRLIVRNCIFANGLYFGLQMTNLGGNWEIYNNVFVSNVYAACSVSGAAGVGKPISASVDFHHNTVLFSWCRTKEMEDMGYGYRYMIGIHGNVYNNIFGCSNLGAIDRTHIDSNKAHEADRKTSAYNNMFFMNTADILLPASGGGKWTMVKAERFEEVDQLAKCEGNFEAPQGSNILKKIDPDYLKGFAKLKIVSSTSFNPNSAANLYRQANGMNMQGTSTTRVSMYGNRYAVDKAFVLFGAESKYGAQRP
;
A
#
# COMPACT_ATOMS: atom_id res chain seq x y z
N MET A 1 -19.57 -13.61 36.14
CA MET A 1 -19.63 -12.41 37.01
C MET A 1 -18.51 -12.49 38.05
N GLN A 2 -17.35 -11.89 37.77
CA GLN A 2 -16.36 -11.34 38.72
C GLN A 2 -15.21 -10.75 37.87
N ILE A 3 -15.31 -9.46 37.55
CA ILE A 3 -14.24 -8.70 36.90
C ILE A 3 -13.33 -8.21 38.03
N LYS A 4 -12.22 -8.91 38.29
CA LYS A 4 -11.17 -8.38 39.17
C LYS A 4 -10.32 -7.38 38.40
N HIS A 5 -10.32 -6.15 38.92
CA HIS A 5 -9.60 -4.99 38.44
C HIS A 5 -8.09 -5.24 38.37
N SER A 6 -7.51 -5.08 37.18
CA SER A 6 -6.07 -4.90 37.05
C SER A 6 -5.69 -3.48 37.55
N PRO A 7 -4.73 -3.34 38.49
CA PRO A 7 -4.23 -2.04 38.96
C PRO A 7 -3.78 -1.13 37.81
N TYR A 8 -3.33 -1.74 36.71
CA TYR A 8 -2.92 -1.07 35.48
C TYR A 8 -4.05 -0.27 34.82
N TYR A 9 -5.29 -0.78 34.87
CA TYR A 9 -6.44 -0.13 34.24
C TYR A 9 -6.92 1.08 35.07
N ILE A 10 -6.90 0.95 36.41
CA ILE A 10 -7.28 2.03 37.34
C ILE A 10 -6.29 3.20 37.29
N ILE A 11 -4.99 2.93 37.21
CA ILE A 11 -3.95 3.95 37.12
C ILE A 11 -4.01 4.69 35.77
N LYS A 12 -4.22 3.96 34.66
CA LYS A 12 -4.36 4.57 33.31
C LYS A 12 -5.60 5.46 33.21
N LEU A 13 -6.71 5.05 33.82
CA LEU A 13 -7.93 5.88 33.93
C LEU A 13 -7.74 7.11 34.82
N SER A 14 -7.04 6.98 35.95
CA SER A 14 -6.74 8.10 36.87
C SER A 14 -5.83 9.16 36.24
N ILE A 15 -4.79 8.74 35.50
CA ILE A 15 -3.90 9.64 34.76
C ILE A 15 -4.66 10.32 33.62
N LYS A 16 -5.45 9.57 32.84
CA LYS A 16 -6.26 10.12 31.73
C LYS A 16 -7.32 11.10 32.23
N GLN A 17 -7.96 10.83 33.37
CA GLN A 17 -8.91 11.75 34.02
C GLN A 17 -8.24 13.01 34.57
N LYS A 18 -7.04 12.92 35.15
CA LYS A 18 -6.27 14.09 35.60
C LYS A 18 -5.84 14.96 34.42
N ILE A 19 -5.41 14.36 33.32
CA ILE A 19 -5.02 15.07 32.08
C ILE A 19 -6.24 15.75 31.46
N MET A 20 -7.38 15.06 31.35
CA MET A 20 -8.61 15.65 30.81
C MET A 20 -9.14 16.78 31.71
N LYS A 21 -9.12 16.63 33.05
CA LYS A 21 -9.51 17.72 33.96
C LYS A 21 -8.62 18.95 33.82
N LYS A 22 -7.30 18.77 33.70
CA LYS A 22 -6.35 19.89 33.48
C LYS A 22 -6.54 20.55 32.10
N GLN A 23 -6.79 19.76 31.04
CA GLN A 23 -7.09 20.29 29.70
C GLN A 23 -8.43 21.06 29.65
N SER A 24 -9.48 20.54 30.29
CA SER A 24 -10.76 21.23 30.38
C SER A 24 -10.67 22.53 31.18
N LEU A 25 -9.86 22.58 32.25
CA LEU A 25 -9.63 23.82 33.01
C LEU A 25 -8.90 24.88 32.19
N ALA A 26 -7.88 24.48 31.41
CA ALA A 26 -7.14 25.37 30.52
C ALA A 26 -8.05 25.93 29.41
N ILE A 27 -8.91 25.09 28.81
CA ILE A 27 -9.89 25.51 27.80
C ILE A 27 -10.95 26.44 28.42
N PHE A 28 -11.38 26.20 29.66
CA PHE A 28 -12.35 27.04 30.36
C PHE A 28 -11.77 28.41 30.73
N ALA A 29 -10.50 28.45 31.16
CA ALA A 29 -9.79 29.71 31.42
C ALA A 29 -9.61 30.54 30.14
N VAL A 30 -9.31 29.90 29.00
CA VAL A 30 -9.24 30.56 27.68
C VAL A 30 -10.62 31.05 27.22
N SER A 31 -11.68 30.30 27.49
CA SER A 31 -13.06 30.68 27.17
C SER A 31 -13.56 31.89 27.98
N LEU A 32 -13.21 31.95 29.27
CA LEU A 32 -13.53 33.10 30.14
C LEU A 32 -12.80 34.38 29.65
N LEU A 33 -11.62 34.22 29.06
CA LEU A 33 -10.79 35.31 28.54
C LEU A 33 -11.36 35.97 27.28
N VAL A 34 -12.04 35.22 26.41
CA VAL A 34 -12.68 35.79 25.19
C VAL A 34 -13.91 36.62 25.55
N GLY A 35 -14.63 36.27 26.64
CA GLY A 35 -15.79 37.01 27.12
C GLY A 35 -15.46 38.40 27.71
N ILE A 36 -14.31 38.55 28.36
CA ILE A 36 -13.87 39.81 28.98
C ILE A 36 -13.27 40.81 27.96
N LEU A 37 -12.95 40.34 26.74
CA LEU A 37 -12.33 41.15 25.68
C LEU A 37 -13.35 41.79 24.71
N ALA A 38 -14.65 41.58 24.89
CA ALA A 38 -15.69 42.25 24.09
C ALA A 38 -15.73 43.77 24.40
N PRO A 39 -15.74 44.65 23.38
CA PRO A 39 -15.71 46.09 23.61
C PRO A 39 -17.06 46.60 24.13
N GLN A 40 -17.14 46.98 25.41
CA GLN A 40 -18.19 47.87 25.90
C GLN A 40 -17.80 49.33 25.59
N LYS A 41 -18.63 50.01 24.81
CA LYS A 41 -18.52 51.45 24.50
C LYS A 41 -18.72 52.29 25.77
N ALA A 42 -17.78 53.18 26.10
CA ALA A 42 -18.01 54.49 26.74
C ALA A 42 -16.67 55.27 26.90
N GLU A 43 -16.79 56.60 27.00
CA GLU A 43 -15.83 57.64 26.63
C GLU A 43 -14.84 58.06 27.74
N GLY A 44 -13.67 58.57 27.34
CA GLY A 44 -12.71 59.29 28.21
C GLY A 44 -11.23 58.94 27.95
N GLN A 45 -10.41 59.90 27.50
CA GLN A 45 -8.98 59.72 27.19
C GLN A 45 -8.12 59.20 28.38
N ALA A 46 -8.53 59.45 29.63
CA ALA A 46 -7.86 58.92 30.82
C ALA A 46 -8.16 57.42 31.06
N PHE A 47 -9.36 56.96 30.72
CA PHE A 47 -9.81 55.58 30.93
C PHE A 47 -9.16 54.61 29.92
N GLY A 48 -8.89 55.07 28.69
CA GLY A 48 -8.22 54.27 27.66
C GLY A 48 -6.77 53.88 28.00
N ARG A 49 -6.02 54.75 28.68
CA ARG A 49 -4.66 54.44 29.13
C ARG A 49 -4.65 53.43 30.28
N ILE A 50 -5.56 53.59 31.25
CA ILE A 50 -5.73 52.65 32.37
C ILE A 50 -6.19 51.27 31.86
N LEU A 51 -7.13 51.23 30.91
CA LEU A 51 -7.60 49.99 30.31
C LEU A 51 -6.50 49.27 29.52
N ASN A 52 -5.63 49.99 28.81
CA ASN A 52 -4.52 49.40 28.07
C ASN A 52 -3.40 48.89 29.00
N GLN A 53 -3.10 49.60 30.09
CA GLN A 53 -2.18 49.10 31.13
C GLN A 53 -2.76 47.85 31.83
N ALA A 54 -4.05 47.84 32.15
CA ALA A 54 -4.73 46.68 32.72
C ALA A 54 -4.71 45.49 31.75
N LYS A 55 -5.00 45.69 30.46
CA LYS A 55 -4.91 44.64 29.42
C LYS A 55 -3.50 44.08 29.28
N LYS A 56 -2.47 44.92 29.32
CA LYS A 56 -1.07 44.50 29.24
C LYS A 56 -0.65 43.70 30.47
N ALA A 57 -0.98 44.18 31.67
CA ALA A 57 -0.67 43.48 32.92
C ALA A 57 -1.40 42.12 33.04
N VAL A 58 -2.64 42.05 32.56
CA VAL A 58 -3.40 40.79 32.48
C VAL A 58 -2.76 39.84 31.46
N LYS A 59 -2.39 40.32 30.27
CA LYS A 59 -1.73 39.50 29.25
C LYS A 59 -0.42 38.90 29.74
N GLU A 60 0.45 39.70 30.35
CA GLU A 60 1.74 39.25 30.87
C GLU A 60 1.58 38.23 32.03
N ARG A 61 0.61 38.46 32.94
CA ARG A 61 0.29 37.49 34.00
C ARG A 61 -0.25 36.17 33.45
N VAL A 62 -1.07 36.22 32.41
CA VAL A 62 -1.67 35.04 31.77
C VAL A 62 -0.61 34.25 31.00
N GLU A 63 0.23 34.90 30.20
CA GLU A 63 1.34 34.25 29.49
C GLU A 63 2.32 33.58 30.47
N GLY A 64 2.63 34.24 31.59
CA GLY A 64 3.44 33.64 32.66
C GLY A 64 2.77 32.47 33.39
N ALA A 65 1.44 32.46 33.52
CA ALA A 65 0.70 31.33 34.11
C ALA A 65 0.68 30.13 33.14
N VAL A 66 0.37 30.35 31.87
CA VAL A 66 0.34 29.31 30.82
C VAL A 66 1.72 28.68 30.63
N LYS A 67 2.79 29.49 30.63
CA LYS A 67 4.16 28.97 30.51
C LYS A 67 4.54 28.06 31.67
N ARG A 68 4.26 28.47 32.92
CA ARG A 68 4.53 27.66 34.13
C ARG A 68 3.72 26.36 34.13
N GLU A 69 2.47 26.41 33.69
CA GLU A 69 1.60 25.23 33.65
C GLU A 69 2.04 24.25 32.55
N LYS A 70 2.50 24.75 31.39
CA LYS A 70 3.09 23.93 30.32
C LYS A 70 4.39 23.25 30.79
N GLU A 71 5.28 23.98 31.45
CA GLU A 71 6.53 23.44 31.99
C GLU A 71 6.26 22.36 33.05
N SER A 72 5.30 22.59 33.95
CA SER A 72 4.85 21.59 34.93
C SER A 72 4.27 20.34 34.25
N LEU A 73 3.48 20.49 33.18
CA LEU A 73 2.93 19.35 32.44
C LEU A 73 4.01 18.54 31.72
N GLU A 74 4.99 19.21 31.11
CA GLU A 74 6.13 18.55 30.46
C GLU A 74 6.98 17.77 31.47
N GLN A 75 7.15 18.30 32.69
CA GLN A 75 7.85 17.62 33.76
C GLN A 75 7.06 16.40 34.30
N ASP A 76 5.75 16.54 34.51
CA ASP A 76 4.86 15.44 34.93
C ASP A 76 4.86 14.30 33.90
N VAL A 77 4.85 14.62 32.60
CA VAL A 77 4.90 13.64 31.51
C VAL A 77 6.25 12.93 31.44
N LYS A 78 7.36 13.67 31.60
CA LYS A 78 8.70 13.07 31.63
C LYS A 78 8.88 12.12 32.82
N GLN A 79 8.43 12.52 34.01
CA GLN A 79 8.49 11.67 35.21
C GLN A 79 7.58 10.44 35.07
N GLY A 80 6.37 10.60 34.52
CA GLY A 80 5.45 9.49 34.26
C GLY A 80 5.98 8.49 33.22
N ALA A 81 6.61 8.98 32.15
CA ALA A 81 7.23 8.15 31.13
C ALA A 81 8.45 7.38 31.67
N GLN A 82 9.30 8.04 32.46
CA GLN A 82 10.46 7.40 33.09
C GLN A 82 10.04 6.27 34.04
N LYS A 83 9.02 6.52 34.88
CA LYS A 83 8.51 5.50 35.80
C LYS A 83 7.93 4.27 35.07
N LEU A 84 7.25 4.47 33.94
CA LEU A 84 6.75 3.36 33.12
C LEU A 84 7.87 2.56 32.44
N LEU A 85 8.98 3.22 32.11
CA LEU A 85 10.19 2.59 31.60
C LEU A 85 10.87 1.74 32.69
N ASP A 86 11.03 2.30 33.88
CA ASP A 86 11.64 1.60 35.03
C ASP A 86 10.80 0.36 35.42
N ASP A 87 9.46 0.50 35.53
CA ASP A 87 8.52 -0.60 35.80
C ASP A 87 8.52 -1.68 34.69
N ALA A 88 8.88 -1.32 33.45
CA ALA A 88 8.97 -2.26 32.33
C ALA A 88 10.30 -3.02 32.33
N VAL A 89 11.39 -2.35 32.70
CA VAL A 89 12.72 -2.95 32.84
C VAL A 89 12.73 -3.95 34.00
N GLU A 90 12.13 -3.62 35.14
CA GLU A 90 12.05 -4.52 36.30
C GLU A 90 11.26 -5.81 35.97
N ARG A 91 10.13 -5.69 35.25
CA ARG A 91 9.35 -6.86 34.78
C ARG A 91 10.08 -7.68 33.73
N ALA A 92 10.88 -7.06 32.88
CA ALA A 92 11.70 -7.78 31.89
C ALA A 92 12.80 -8.59 32.58
N GLN A 93 13.42 -8.04 33.63
CA GLN A 93 14.43 -8.74 34.43
C GLN A 93 13.83 -9.93 35.19
N ASP A 94 12.65 -9.77 35.79
CA ASP A 94 11.92 -10.87 36.43
C ASP A 94 11.48 -11.98 35.43
N GLY A 95 11.09 -11.59 34.22
CA GLY A 95 10.74 -12.52 33.15
C GLY A 95 11.93 -13.34 32.66
N VAL A 96 13.10 -12.70 32.53
CA VAL A 96 14.36 -13.36 32.15
C VAL A 96 14.82 -14.34 33.24
N ALA A 97 14.72 -13.96 34.51
CA ALA A 97 15.04 -14.85 35.64
C ALA A 97 14.15 -16.11 35.68
N LYS A 98 12.86 -15.97 35.35
CA LYS A 98 11.93 -17.12 35.25
C LYS A 98 12.17 -17.98 34.01
N GLY A 99 12.53 -17.37 32.88
CA GLY A 99 12.88 -18.09 31.65
C GLY A 99 14.12 -18.96 31.79
N LEU A 100 15.18 -18.45 32.44
CA LEU A 100 16.42 -19.20 32.70
C LEU A 100 16.19 -20.45 33.57
N ASN A 101 15.29 -20.38 34.56
CA ASN A 101 14.93 -21.54 35.39
C ASN A 101 14.10 -22.60 34.63
N SER A 102 13.36 -22.22 33.58
CA SER A 102 12.61 -23.18 32.75
C SER A 102 13.50 -23.94 31.74
N VAL A 103 14.61 -23.33 31.29
CA VAL A 103 15.54 -23.95 30.34
C VAL A 103 16.47 -24.96 31.02
N ALA A 104 16.81 -24.76 32.30
CA ALA A 104 17.62 -25.70 33.07
C ALA A 104 16.87 -27.01 33.45
N GLY A 105 15.54 -27.05 33.32
CA GLY A 105 14.71 -28.22 33.66
C GLY A 105 14.40 -29.17 32.49
N ALA A 106 14.75 -28.81 31.25
CA ALA A 106 14.27 -29.50 30.04
C ALA A 106 15.35 -30.26 29.26
N THR A 107 16.46 -30.65 29.89
CA THR A 107 17.41 -31.63 29.32
C THR A 107 17.26 -32.98 30.00
N GLY A 108 16.37 -33.80 29.45
CA GLY A 108 16.17 -35.20 29.85
C GLY A 108 15.48 -36.00 28.74
N SER A 109 16.29 -36.70 27.93
CA SER A 109 16.04 -37.96 27.21
C SER A 109 14.62 -38.26 26.68
N SER A 110 14.47 -38.38 25.35
CA SER A 110 14.21 -39.67 24.67
C SER A 110 14.04 -39.53 23.15
N SER A 111 14.45 -40.59 22.47
CA SER A 111 14.44 -40.87 21.04
C SER A 111 13.17 -41.62 20.62
N ALA A 112 12.57 -41.29 19.46
CA ALA A 112 11.91 -42.25 18.54
C ALA A 112 11.33 -41.55 17.28
N GLU A 113 11.78 -42.05 16.13
CA GLU A 113 11.04 -42.40 14.90
C GLU A 113 10.27 -41.32 14.11
N GLU A 114 10.89 -40.96 12.97
CA GLU A 114 10.39 -40.13 11.89
C GLU A 114 9.64 -41.01 10.87
N SER A 115 8.33 -40.80 10.72
CA SER A 115 7.54 -41.40 9.64
C SER A 115 7.32 -40.36 8.53
N ASP A 116 7.97 -40.63 7.40
CA ASP A 116 7.96 -39.88 6.16
C ASP A 116 6.57 -40.01 5.50
N ASN A 117 5.74 -38.97 5.57
CA ASN A 117 4.50 -38.88 4.81
C ASN A 117 4.56 -37.70 3.84
N ARG A 118 5.23 -37.93 2.71
CA ARG A 118 5.28 -37.03 1.55
C ARG A 118 3.93 -36.99 0.84
N GLY A 119 3.07 -36.06 1.27
CA GLY A 119 2.01 -35.52 0.42
C GLY A 119 2.61 -34.52 -0.56
N GLY A 120 2.54 -34.85 -1.85
CA GLY A 120 3.28 -34.20 -2.93
C GLY A 120 3.16 -32.68 -2.99
N LEU A 121 4.29 -32.03 -2.72
CA LEU A 121 4.54 -30.64 -3.06
C LEU A 121 4.76 -30.59 -4.59
N SER A 122 3.79 -30.03 -5.32
CA SER A 122 3.99 -29.71 -6.73
C SER A 122 5.25 -28.88 -6.85
N SER A 123 6.23 -29.46 -7.54
CA SER A 123 7.45 -28.81 -7.96
C SER A 123 7.16 -27.40 -8.45
N SER A 124 8.02 -26.46 -8.06
CA SER A 124 8.25 -25.23 -8.83
C SER A 124 8.41 -25.66 -10.28
N SER A 125 7.36 -25.49 -11.09
CA SER A 125 7.44 -25.74 -12.51
C SER A 125 8.47 -24.73 -13.03
N THR A 126 9.65 -25.20 -13.40
CA THR A 126 10.66 -24.36 -14.04
C THR A 126 10.02 -23.77 -15.29
N VAL A 127 9.65 -22.49 -15.24
CA VAL A 127 9.04 -21.80 -16.38
C VAL A 127 9.98 -21.94 -17.56
N ASN A 128 9.49 -22.59 -18.60
CA ASN A 128 10.32 -22.96 -19.72
C ASN A 128 10.51 -21.77 -20.66
N ILE A 129 11.69 -21.14 -20.66
CA ILE A 129 12.02 -20.00 -21.54
C ILE A 129 12.51 -20.49 -22.92
N ASN A 130 11.78 -21.43 -23.50
CA ASN A 130 11.99 -21.92 -24.87
C ASN A 130 11.22 -21.08 -25.90
N GLY A 131 11.76 -20.99 -27.11
CA GLY A 131 11.21 -20.28 -28.26
C GLY A 131 12.30 -19.58 -29.07
N PRO A 132 12.02 -19.19 -30.33
CA PRO A 132 12.91 -18.34 -31.12
C PRO A 132 13.29 -17.07 -30.34
N LYS A 133 14.59 -16.72 -30.33
CA LYS A 133 15.09 -15.58 -29.57
C LYS A 133 15.05 -14.30 -30.41
N VAL A 134 14.60 -13.22 -29.80
CA VAL A 134 14.65 -11.86 -30.34
C VAL A 134 15.32 -10.96 -29.29
N TYR A 135 16.31 -10.19 -29.69
CA TYR A 135 17.15 -9.41 -28.78
C TYR A 135 16.85 -7.91 -28.89
N VAL A 136 16.78 -7.25 -27.74
CA VAL A 136 16.47 -5.81 -27.63
C VAL A 136 17.45 -5.13 -26.70
N SER A 137 18.12 -4.08 -27.18
CA SER A 137 19.04 -3.28 -26.38
C SER A 137 18.84 -1.79 -26.64
N GLN A 138 18.55 -1.02 -25.59
CA GLN A 138 18.36 0.44 -25.73
C GLN A 138 19.67 1.14 -26.16
N THR A 139 20.81 0.66 -25.66
CA THR A 139 22.14 1.25 -25.86
C THR A 139 22.88 0.64 -27.04
N GLY A 140 22.83 -0.69 -27.20
CA GLY A 140 23.52 -1.43 -28.26
C GLY A 140 22.66 -1.73 -29.50
N GLY A 141 21.34 -1.50 -29.42
CA GLY A 141 20.41 -1.80 -30.50
C GLY A 141 20.28 -0.70 -31.55
N SER A 142 19.80 -1.10 -32.73
CA SER A 142 19.55 -0.19 -33.85
C SER A 142 18.07 -0.14 -34.20
N VAL A 143 17.61 1.03 -34.66
CA VAL A 143 16.27 1.17 -35.27
C VAL A 143 16.15 0.30 -36.52
N ARG A 144 17.27 -0.02 -37.19
CA ARG A 144 17.35 -0.93 -38.34
C ARG A 144 17.85 -2.33 -37.96
N GLY A 145 17.97 -2.64 -36.66
CA GLY A 145 18.37 -3.98 -36.21
C GLY A 145 17.41 -5.06 -36.70
N THR A 146 17.89 -6.30 -36.76
CA THR A 146 17.10 -7.47 -37.20
C THR A 146 16.47 -8.23 -36.03
N GLY A 147 16.91 -7.94 -34.80
CA GLY A 147 16.52 -8.68 -33.60
C GLY A 147 17.41 -9.89 -33.31
N ALA A 148 18.48 -10.09 -34.08
CA ALA A 148 19.54 -11.03 -33.74
C ALA A 148 20.40 -10.48 -32.59
N GLN A 149 21.15 -11.34 -31.89
CA GLN A 149 21.96 -10.93 -30.74
C GLN A 149 23.06 -9.92 -31.11
N ASP A 150 23.66 -10.07 -32.30
CA ASP A 150 24.66 -9.16 -32.88
C ASP A 150 24.06 -7.94 -33.61
N SER A 151 22.74 -7.93 -33.82
CA SER A 151 21.99 -6.83 -34.42
C SER A 151 20.64 -6.63 -33.70
N PRO A 152 20.66 -6.28 -32.40
CA PRO A 152 19.44 -6.21 -31.61
C PRO A 152 18.57 -5.02 -32.02
N TYR A 153 17.26 -5.15 -31.80
CA TYR A 153 16.35 -4.01 -31.92
C TYR A 153 16.65 -2.97 -30.84
N LYS A 154 16.52 -1.68 -31.16
CA LYS A 154 16.59 -0.61 -30.17
C LYS A 154 15.32 -0.48 -29.33
N ASP A 155 14.16 -0.61 -29.98
CA ASP A 155 12.85 -0.40 -29.39
C ASP A 155 12.16 -1.73 -29.07
N LEU A 156 11.61 -1.84 -27.85
CA LEU A 156 10.93 -3.04 -27.38
C LEU A 156 9.61 -3.27 -28.11
N GLN A 157 8.85 -2.20 -28.42
CA GLN A 157 7.59 -2.35 -29.14
C GLN A 157 7.84 -2.94 -30.54
N LYS A 158 8.86 -2.44 -31.26
CA LYS A 158 9.25 -3.01 -32.56
C LYS A 158 9.62 -4.49 -32.48
N ALA A 159 10.34 -4.90 -31.44
CA ALA A 159 10.67 -6.32 -31.25
C ALA A 159 9.41 -7.18 -31.03
N ILE A 160 8.48 -6.69 -30.21
CA ILE A 160 7.17 -7.34 -29.99
C ILE A 160 6.40 -7.43 -31.30
N ASP A 161 6.30 -6.34 -32.06
CA ASP A 161 5.55 -6.30 -33.32
C ASP A 161 6.10 -7.29 -34.35
N ASN A 162 7.44 -7.42 -34.44
CA ASN A 162 8.11 -8.27 -35.43
C ASN A 162 8.29 -9.74 -35.01
N ALA A 163 8.27 -10.05 -33.71
CA ALA A 163 8.48 -11.41 -33.23
C ALA A 163 7.36 -12.37 -33.67
N ALA A 164 7.70 -13.62 -33.99
CA ALA A 164 6.70 -14.66 -34.22
C ALA A 164 6.02 -15.09 -32.91
N GLU A 165 4.82 -15.66 -32.99
CA GLU A 165 4.14 -16.25 -31.83
C GLU A 165 5.05 -17.27 -31.11
N GLY A 166 5.05 -17.28 -29.79
CA GLY A 166 5.88 -18.16 -28.97
C GLY A 166 7.36 -17.74 -28.86
N SER A 167 7.76 -16.61 -29.44
CA SER A 167 9.13 -16.10 -29.30
C SER A 167 9.45 -15.67 -27.88
N VAL A 168 10.75 -15.70 -27.56
CA VAL A 168 11.32 -15.11 -26.35
C VAL A 168 12.05 -13.84 -26.74
N ILE A 169 11.58 -12.71 -26.20
CA ILE A 169 12.20 -11.40 -26.35
C ILE A 169 13.14 -11.19 -25.15
N CYS A 170 14.44 -11.26 -25.39
CA CYS A 170 15.50 -10.99 -24.42
C CYS A 170 15.80 -9.49 -24.40
N VAL A 171 15.63 -8.85 -23.26
CA VAL A 171 15.73 -7.39 -23.12
C VAL A 171 16.89 -7.05 -22.18
N SER A 172 17.84 -6.25 -22.68
CA SER A 172 18.96 -5.78 -21.86
C SER A 172 18.50 -4.75 -20.83
N GLU A 173 19.39 -4.37 -19.94
CA GLU A 173 19.21 -3.19 -19.08
C GLU A 173 18.93 -1.93 -19.92
N GLY A 174 18.11 -1.03 -19.37
CA GLY A 174 17.67 0.19 -20.03
C GLY A 174 16.24 0.59 -19.67
N ASN A 175 15.81 1.76 -20.16
CA ASN A 175 14.43 2.26 -20.01
C ASN A 175 13.71 2.22 -21.37
N TYR A 176 12.67 1.41 -21.48
CA TYR A 176 11.98 1.14 -22.74
C TYR A 176 10.60 1.78 -22.74
N LEU A 177 10.47 2.94 -23.41
CA LEU A 177 9.25 3.75 -23.42
C LEU A 177 8.31 3.42 -24.60
N GLY A 178 8.65 2.40 -25.39
CA GLY A 178 7.89 1.96 -26.54
C GLY A 178 8.03 2.87 -27.76
N LYS A 179 7.15 2.65 -28.73
CA LYS A 179 7.22 3.31 -30.04
C LYS A 179 7.21 4.83 -29.89
N LEU A 180 8.30 5.47 -30.34
CA LEU A 180 8.50 6.93 -30.27
C LEU A 180 8.38 7.48 -28.83
N ASP A 181 8.81 6.69 -27.85
CA ASP A 181 8.80 7.05 -26.43
C ASP A 181 7.42 7.48 -25.91
N CYS A 182 6.35 6.83 -26.39
CA CYS A 182 4.97 7.14 -26.00
C CYS A 182 4.60 6.73 -24.55
N GLY A 183 5.49 6.02 -23.86
CA GLY A 183 5.37 5.66 -22.44
C GLY A 183 4.59 4.38 -22.17
N TYR A 184 4.43 3.49 -23.16
CA TYR A 184 3.76 2.20 -22.97
C TYR A 184 4.26 1.13 -23.94
N ILE A 185 4.02 -0.13 -23.57
CA ILE A 185 4.26 -1.32 -24.38
C ILE A 185 2.95 -2.10 -24.54
N GLU A 186 2.63 -2.50 -25.76
CA GLU A 186 1.41 -3.24 -26.12
C GLU A 186 1.77 -4.64 -26.63
N ILE A 187 1.15 -5.67 -26.05
CA ILE A 187 1.34 -7.08 -26.40
C ILE A 187 0.01 -7.66 -26.88
N LYS A 188 0.01 -8.17 -28.11
CA LYS A 188 -1.17 -8.76 -28.78
C LYS A 188 -0.93 -10.20 -29.25
N LYS A 189 0.15 -10.82 -28.76
CA LYS A 189 0.67 -12.12 -29.15
C LYS A 189 1.13 -12.90 -27.91
N TYR A 190 0.99 -14.21 -27.94
CA TYR A 190 1.56 -15.13 -26.96
C TYR A 190 3.08 -15.10 -27.06
N LEU A 191 3.71 -14.32 -26.19
CA LEU A 191 5.15 -14.04 -26.19
C LEU A 191 5.72 -14.12 -24.78
N LYS A 192 7.02 -14.37 -24.70
CA LYS A 192 7.78 -14.31 -23.45
C LYS A 192 8.69 -13.10 -23.51
N VAL A 193 8.47 -12.11 -22.65
CA VAL A 193 9.27 -10.88 -22.57
C VAL A 193 10.09 -10.92 -21.31
N VAL A 194 11.41 -11.02 -21.47
CA VAL A 194 12.35 -11.36 -20.39
C VAL A 194 13.42 -10.27 -20.29
N GLY A 195 13.27 -9.40 -19.30
CA GLY A 195 14.25 -8.40 -18.91
C GLY A 195 15.34 -8.97 -18.00
N GLY A 196 16.29 -8.12 -17.63
CA GLY A 196 17.37 -8.50 -16.72
C GLY A 196 18.68 -8.91 -17.37
N TYR A 197 18.87 -8.70 -18.68
CA TYR A 197 20.12 -9.03 -19.36
C TYR A 197 21.13 -7.89 -19.31
N ASP A 198 22.42 -8.22 -19.22
CA ASP A 198 23.48 -7.25 -19.50
C ASP A 198 23.45 -6.78 -20.97
N ALA A 199 24.21 -5.75 -21.30
CA ALA A 199 24.26 -5.18 -22.65
C ALA A 199 24.71 -6.19 -23.74
N SER A 200 25.47 -7.23 -23.39
CA SER A 200 25.94 -8.30 -24.29
C SER A 200 25.05 -9.54 -24.35
N PHE A 201 24.02 -9.60 -23.51
CA PHE A 201 23.16 -10.77 -23.29
C PHE A 201 23.89 -12.04 -22.81
N SER A 202 25.07 -11.88 -22.21
CA SER A 202 25.88 -12.97 -21.66
C SER A 202 25.45 -13.38 -20.26
N GLU A 203 24.93 -12.45 -19.48
CA GLU A 203 24.46 -12.69 -18.11
C GLU A 203 23.02 -12.20 -17.98
N ARG A 204 22.22 -12.92 -17.19
CA ARG A 204 20.90 -12.47 -16.78
C ARG A 204 20.81 -12.41 -15.26
N ASN A 205 20.52 -11.22 -14.75
CA ASN A 205 20.21 -10.97 -13.35
C ASN A 205 19.29 -9.73 -13.26
N PRO A 206 17.97 -9.90 -13.05
CA PRO A 206 17.02 -8.78 -13.04
C PRO A 206 17.20 -7.82 -11.85
N LEU A 207 17.98 -8.18 -10.83
CA LEU A 207 18.33 -7.29 -9.72
C LEU A 207 19.60 -6.46 -9.99
N ARG A 208 20.37 -6.82 -11.03
CA ARG A 208 21.63 -6.15 -11.39
C ARG A 208 21.50 -5.37 -12.70
N TYR A 209 20.97 -6.01 -13.74
CA TYR A 209 20.83 -5.43 -15.08
C TYR A 209 19.40 -4.94 -15.27
N VAL A 210 19.13 -3.73 -14.83
CA VAL A 210 17.74 -3.30 -14.62
C VAL A 210 17.06 -2.92 -15.95
N THR A 211 15.99 -3.64 -16.27
CA THR A 211 15.08 -3.31 -17.38
C THR A 211 13.85 -2.56 -16.84
N LYS A 212 13.65 -1.32 -17.28
CA LYS A 212 12.58 -0.42 -16.80
C LYS A 212 11.60 -0.06 -17.92
N ILE A 213 10.35 0.18 -17.52
CA ILE A 213 9.41 1.05 -18.22
C ILE A 213 9.06 2.14 -17.20
N GLN A 214 9.70 3.29 -17.31
CA GLN A 214 9.60 4.39 -16.36
C GLN A 214 9.45 5.71 -17.12
N PRO A 215 8.22 6.06 -17.54
CA PRO A 215 7.97 7.35 -18.19
C PRO A 215 8.18 8.51 -17.21
N THR A 216 8.39 9.68 -17.78
CA THR A 216 8.46 10.94 -17.04
C THR A 216 7.27 11.82 -17.41
N GLN A 217 7.21 13.05 -16.89
CA GLN A 217 6.21 14.03 -17.32
C GLN A 217 6.25 14.33 -18.83
N ALA A 218 7.35 14.04 -19.53
CA ALA A 218 7.45 14.19 -20.98
C ALA A 218 6.46 13.28 -21.75
N GLN A 219 6.01 12.18 -21.13
CA GLN A 219 5.04 11.24 -21.69
C GLN A 219 3.59 11.56 -21.29
N ASN A 220 3.32 12.72 -20.68
CA ASN A 220 1.96 13.09 -20.34
C ASN A 220 1.11 13.30 -21.60
N GLY A 221 -0.02 12.60 -21.67
CA GLY A 221 -0.95 12.67 -22.80
C GLY A 221 -0.62 11.75 -23.98
N THR A 222 0.49 11.01 -23.95
CA THR A 222 0.89 10.12 -25.06
C THR A 222 0.39 8.68 -24.90
N ASN A 223 0.09 8.26 -23.67
CA ASN A 223 -0.31 6.89 -23.34
C ASN A 223 -1.82 6.62 -23.46
N GLY A 224 -2.67 7.64 -23.61
CA GLY A 224 -4.12 7.47 -23.72
C GLY A 224 -4.66 6.68 -22.52
N SER A 225 -5.40 5.60 -22.75
CA SER A 225 -5.94 4.72 -21.69
C SER A 225 -5.08 3.48 -21.40
N ARG A 226 -3.86 3.41 -21.94
CA ARG A 226 -2.96 2.25 -21.82
C ARG A 226 -2.21 2.27 -20.50
N GLY A 227 -1.91 1.08 -19.97
CA GLY A 227 -0.92 0.92 -18.91
C GLY A 227 0.48 0.80 -19.47
N LEU A 228 1.50 0.82 -18.61
CA LEU A 228 2.92 0.64 -19.02
C LEU A 228 3.10 -0.66 -19.80
N PHE A 229 2.45 -1.73 -19.33
CA PHE A 229 2.11 -2.88 -20.15
C PHE A 229 0.60 -2.94 -20.39
N THR A 230 0.23 -3.06 -21.67
CA THR A 230 -1.14 -3.37 -22.09
C THR A 230 -1.14 -4.69 -22.86
N ILE A 231 -1.74 -5.73 -22.29
CA ILE A 231 -1.65 -7.10 -22.81
C ILE A 231 -3.05 -7.59 -23.16
N ASP A 232 -3.36 -7.65 -24.45
CA ASP A 232 -4.66 -8.08 -24.97
C ASP A 232 -4.48 -9.25 -25.94
N VAL A 233 -4.56 -10.48 -25.42
CA VAL A 233 -4.27 -11.71 -26.16
C VAL A 233 -5.35 -12.76 -25.87
N LYS A 234 -5.95 -13.32 -26.92
CA LYS A 234 -7.10 -14.23 -26.79
C LYS A 234 -7.08 -15.29 -27.89
N GLY A 235 -7.85 -16.36 -27.68
CA GLY A 235 -8.12 -17.37 -28.71
C GLY A 235 -7.22 -18.61 -28.66
N GLN A 236 -6.20 -18.66 -27.80
CA GLN A 236 -5.39 -19.87 -27.61
C GLN A 236 -5.32 -20.24 -26.12
N ARG A 237 -6.17 -21.19 -25.69
CA ARG A 237 -6.23 -21.64 -24.29
C ARG A 237 -4.96 -22.29 -23.75
N ASN A 238 -4.11 -22.80 -24.65
CA ASN A 238 -2.81 -23.38 -24.31
C ASN A 238 -1.64 -22.42 -24.58
N GLY A 239 -1.94 -21.20 -25.04
CA GLY A 239 -0.93 -20.17 -25.23
C GLY A 239 -0.38 -19.67 -23.90
N GLU A 240 0.88 -19.24 -23.91
CA GLU A 240 1.58 -18.75 -22.73
C GLU A 240 2.14 -17.36 -22.98
N ILE A 241 1.93 -16.47 -22.01
CA ILE A 241 2.61 -15.17 -21.92
C ILE A 241 3.47 -15.17 -20.68
N LEU A 242 4.70 -14.71 -20.80
CA LEU A 242 5.61 -14.49 -19.67
C LEU A 242 6.07 -13.04 -19.66
N ILE A 243 5.94 -12.37 -18.52
CA ILE A 243 6.58 -11.10 -18.23
C ILE A 243 7.53 -11.32 -17.05
N ASP A 244 8.83 -11.15 -17.28
CA ASP A 244 9.86 -11.54 -16.31
C ASP A 244 10.95 -10.45 -16.16
N GLY A 245 11.13 -9.92 -14.96
CA GLY A 245 12.29 -9.09 -14.63
C GLY A 245 12.19 -7.61 -15.03
N PHE A 246 11.00 -7.01 -14.92
CA PHE A 246 10.75 -5.61 -15.27
C PHE A 246 10.46 -4.72 -14.07
N VAL A 247 10.95 -3.48 -14.12
CA VAL A 247 10.46 -2.39 -13.26
C VAL A 247 9.42 -1.59 -14.02
N LEU A 248 8.21 -1.52 -13.48
CA LEU A 248 7.10 -0.70 -13.96
C LEU A 248 6.85 0.39 -12.92
N ASP A 249 7.14 1.63 -13.28
CA ASP A 249 7.11 2.74 -12.33
C ASP A 249 6.58 4.04 -12.94
N TYR A 250 5.51 4.58 -12.35
CA TYR A 250 4.98 5.90 -12.71
C TYR A 250 5.52 7.03 -11.83
N GLY A 251 6.44 6.76 -10.90
CA GLY A 251 6.91 7.75 -9.92
C GLY A 251 7.51 9.02 -10.53
N LEU A 252 8.03 8.98 -11.76
CA LEU A 252 8.54 10.17 -12.46
C LEU A 252 7.50 10.86 -13.36
N GLN A 253 6.40 10.17 -13.68
CA GLN A 253 5.30 10.71 -14.47
C GLN A 253 4.23 11.38 -13.59
N ASN A 254 4.01 10.83 -12.41
CA ASN A 254 3.00 11.29 -11.46
C ASN A 254 3.21 12.76 -11.05
N ASN A 255 2.10 13.41 -10.73
CA ASN A 255 2.08 14.70 -10.08
C ASN A 255 2.08 14.52 -8.55
N TYR A 256 2.95 15.28 -7.89
CA TYR A 256 3.09 15.30 -6.44
C TYR A 256 3.02 16.72 -5.92
N GLN A 257 2.57 16.87 -4.68
CA GLN A 257 2.75 18.11 -3.94
C GLN A 257 4.25 18.34 -3.62
N PRO A 258 4.67 19.58 -3.34
CA PRO A 258 6.03 19.89 -2.90
C PRO A 258 6.48 19.03 -1.71
N ALA A 259 7.77 18.68 -1.70
CA ALA A 259 8.41 17.95 -0.61
C ALA A 259 8.75 18.89 0.56
N ASP A 260 7.73 19.48 1.18
CA ASP A 260 7.88 20.38 2.32
C ASP A 260 7.06 19.90 3.52
N PRO A 261 7.70 19.32 4.55
CA PRO A 261 7.02 18.79 5.73
C PRO A 261 6.53 19.89 6.69
N SER A 262 6.91 21.16 6.50
CA SER A 262 6.43 22.27 7.34
C SER A 262 5.01 22.70 6.97
N ASP A 263 4.57 22.41 5.75
CA ASP A 263 3.24 22.74 5.27
C ASP A 263 2.29 21.53 5.34
N PRO A 264 1.27 21.57 6.24
CA PRO A 264 0.34 20.46 6.41
C PRO A 264 -0.55 20.19 5.18
N ARG A 265 -0.54 21.06 4.15
CA ARG A 265 -1.28 20.87 2.89
C ARG A 265 -0.63 19.82 1.99
N TYR A 266 0.68 19.65 2.10
CA TYR A 266 1.44 18.82 1.17
C TYR A 266 1.51 17.36 1.56
N GLY A 267 1.21 16.99 2.81
CA GLY A 267 1.27 15.60 3.26
C GLY A 267 2.63 14.96 2.99
N CYS A 268 3.68 15.68 3.36
CA CYS A 268 5.06 15.24 3.25
C CYS A 268 5.55 14.85 4.65
N CYS A 269 5.94 13.58 4.83
CA CYS A 269 6.73 13.19 5.98
C CYS A 269 8.21 13.51 5.72
N GLU A 270 8.96 13.76 6.80
CA GLU A 270 10.42 13.90 6.74
C GLU A 270 11.05 12.66 6.10
N GLY A 271 11.98 12.85 5.16
CA GLY A 271 12.66 11.78 4.43
C GLY A 271 11.95 11.30 3.15
N CYS A 272 10.68 11.69 2.92
CA CYS A 272 10.01 11.43 1.64
C CYS A 272 10.59 12.32 0.53
N GLU A 273 10.79 11.75 -0.67
CA GLU A 273 11.30 12.48 -1.83
C GLU A 273 10.32 13.51 -2.40
N THR A 274 9.04 13.36 -2.07
CA THR A 274 7.92 14.14 -2.60
C THR A 274 6.87 14.34 -1.51
N GLY A 275 6.02 15.36 -1.66
CA GLY A 275 4.75 15.42 -0.94
C GLY A 275 3.76 14.35 -1.43
N ARG A 276 2.52 14.42 -0.97
CA ARG A 276 1.47 13.48 -1.35
C ARG A 276 1.25 13.47 -2.86
N ILE A 277 0.86 12.32 -3.40
CA ILE A 277 0.41 12.22 -4.79
C ILE A 277 -0.89 13.02 -5.00
N THR A 278 -1.09 13.48 -6.23
CA THR A 278 -2.37 14.03 -6.71
C THR A 278 -3.00 13.03 -7.71
N PRO A 279 -3.86 12.10 -7.23
CA PRO A 279 -4.43 11.06 -8.07
C PRO A 279 -5.58 11.59 -8.94
N GLY A 280 -6.05 10.77 -9.87
CA GLY A 280 -7.22 11.07 -10.70
C GLY A 280 -8.43 11.53 -9.89
N GLY A 281 -9.04 12.63 -10.33
CA GLY A 281 -10.11 13.33 -9.59
C GLY A 281 -9.63 14.61 -8.88
N GLU A 282 -8.32 14.75 -8.62
CA GLU A 282 -7.71 16.05 -8.33
C GLU A 282 -7.27 16.75 -9.64
N PRO A 283 -7.18 18.11 -9.67
CA PRO A 283 -6.66 18.83 -10.84
C PRO A 283 -5.30 18.27 -11.29
N ASN A 284 -5.17 17.96 -12.59
CA ASN A 284 -4.00 17.33 -13.20
C ASN A 284 -3.69 15.89 -12.73
N GLY A 285 -4.60 15.22 -12.03
CA GLY A 285 -4.46 13.81 -11.67
C GLY A 285 -4.57 12.88 -12.89
N LEU A 286 -3.65 11.93 -13.01
CA LEU A 286 -3.69 10.85 -14.01
C LEU A 286 -4.49 9.64 -13.47
N SER A 287 -4.86 8.68 -14.33
CA SER A 287 -5.57 7.44 -13.93
C SER A 287 -5.18 6.20 -14.76
N HIS A 288 -3.92 5.77 -14.73
CA HIS A 288 -3.42 4.64 -15.55
C HIS A 288 -2.88 3.50 -14.68
N GLN A 289 -3.16 2.27 -15.10
CA GLN A 289 -2.60 1.05 -14.51
C GLN A 289 -1.10 0.91 -14.87
N LEU A 290 -0.30 0.26 -14.02
CA LEU A 290 1.05 -0.16 -14.46
C LEU A 290 0.93 -1.32 -15.46
N MET A 291 0.07 -2.30 -15.18
CA MET A 291 -0.24 -3.38 -16.11
C MET A 291 -1.75 -3.60 -16.23
N LYS A 292 -2.23 -3.71 -17.47
CA LYS A 292 -3.65 -3.97 -17.78
C LYS A 292 -3.85 -4.86 -19.00
N GLY A 293 -5.09 -5.28 -19.19
CA GLY A 293 -5.56 -5.92 -20.41
C GLY A 293 -6.38 -7.19 -20.15
N ASN A 294 -6.59 -7.98 -21.19
CA ASN A 294 -7.42 -9.18 -21.17
C ASN A 294 -6.65 -10.35 -21.80
N VAL A 295 -6.47 -11.43 -21.04
CA VAL A 295 -5.71 -12.60 -21.52
C VAL A 295 -6.52 -13.89 -21.38
N GLU A 296 -6.55 -14.71 -22.42
CA GLU A 296 -6.96 -16.12 -22.39
C GLU A 296 -5.72 -17.01 -22.48
N GLY A 297 -5.63 -18.08 -21.70
CA GLY A 297 -4.49 -18.99 -21.62
C GLY A 297 -3.68 -18.81 -20.33
N ARG A 298 -2.40 -19.19 -20.38
CA ARG A 298 -1.48 -19.03 -19.24
C ARG A 298 -0.80 -17.66 -19.28
N LEU A 299 -0.83 -16.94 -18.16
CA LEU A 299 -0.06 -15.71 -17.96
C LEU A 299 0.82 -15.88 -16.73
N ILE A 300 2.11 -15.63 -16.90
CA ILE A 300 3.10 -15.64 -15.82
C ILE A 300 3.69 -14.24 -15.70
N VAL A 301 3.64 -13.67 -14.51
CA VAL A 301 4.26 -12.38 -14.18
C VAL A 301 5.17 -12.58 -12.98
N ARG A 302 6.48 -12.44 -13.18
CA ARG A 302 7.45 -12.71 -12.12
C ARG A 302 8.68 -11.82 -12.12
N ASN A 303 9.33 -11.74 -10.97
CA ASN A 303 10.57 -10.97 -10.77
C ASN A 303 10.40 -9.48 -11.12
N CYS A 304 9.17 -8.95 -11.08
CA CYS A 304 8.87 -7.59 -11.47
C CYS A 304 8.69 -6.68 -10.25
N ILE A 305 8.91 -5.38 -10.44
CA ILE A 305 8.59 -4.32 -9.49
C ILE A 305 7.45 -3.49 -10.08
N PHE A 306 6.37 -3.32 -9.31
CA PHE A 306 5.22 -2.46 -9.61
C PHE A 306 5.20 -1.31 -8.61
N ALA A 307 5.76 -0.17 -9.01
CA ALA A 307 5.98 0.96 -8.11
C ALA A 307 5.15 2.20 -8.49
N ASN A 308 4.72 2.92 -7.46
CA ASN A 308 4.12 4.25 -7.59
C ASN A 308 2.92 4.29 -8.56
N GLY A 309 2.13 3.21 -8.63
CA GLY A 309 0.91 3.18 -9.40
C GLY A 309 -0.07 4.23 -8.88
N LEU A 310 -0.50 5.13 -9.74
CA LEU A 310 -1.51 6.16 -9.46
C LEU A 310 -2.96 5.63 -9.55
N TYR A 311 -3.09 4.42 -10.07
CA TYR A 311 -4.26 3.55 -10.11
C TYR A 311 -3.73 2.14 -9.77
N PHE A 312 -4.34 1.07 -10.26
CA PHE A 312 -3.91 -0.29 -9.95
C PHE A 312 -2.47 -0.59 -10.41
N GLY A 313 -1.73 -1.35 -9.60
CA GLY A 313 -0.48 -1.96 -10.05
C GLY A 313 -0.73 -2.93 -11.21
N LEU A 314 -1.52 -3.97 -10.95
CA LEU A 314 -2.03 -4.88 -11.98
C LEU A 314 -3.56 -4.92 -11.92
N GLN A 315 -4.23 -4.59 -13.02
CA GLN A 315 -5.68 -4.78 -13.18
C GLN A 315 -5.99 -5.40 -14.54
N MET A 316 -6.37 -6.67 -14.52
CA MET A 316 -6.56 -7.46 -15.75
C MET A 316 -7.74 -8.43 -15.66
N THR A 317 -8.23 -8.85 -16.82
CA THR A 317 -9.27 -9.89 -16.93
C THR A 317 -8.65 -11.19 -17.44
N ASN A 318 -8.82 -12.27 -16.67
CA ASN A 318 -8.56 -13.64 -17.11
C ASN A 318 -9.79 -14.19 -17.84
N LEU A 319 -9.66 -14.32 -19.16
CA LEU A 319 -10.72 -14.83 -20.05
C LEU A 319 -10.87 -16.36 -19.97
N GLY A 320 -10.01 -17.04 -19.22
CA GLY A 320 -9.95 -18.48 -19.02
C GLY A 320 -8.51 -18.99 -19.09
N GLY A 321 -8.18 -19.98 -18.27
CA GLY A 321 -6.81 -20.49 -18.09
C GLY A 321 -6.24 -20.18 -16.71
N ASN A 322 -5.00 -20.59 -16.48
CA ASN A 322 -4.34 -20.51 -15.18
C ASN A 322 -3.25 -19.45 -15.20
N TRP A 323 -3.27 -18.52 -14.25
CA TRP A 323 -2.27 -17.46 -14.15
C TRP A 323 -1.41 -17.63 -12.91
N GLU A 324 -0.14 -17.24 -13.01
CA GLU A 324 0.82 -17.22 -11.90
C GLU A 324 1.43 -15.83 -11.80
N ILE A 325 1.11 -15.11 -10.73
CA ILE A 325 1.65 -13.79 -10.43
C ILE A 325 2.49 -13.96 -9.17
N TYR A 326 3.80 -14.08 -9.34
CA TYR A 326 4.66 -14.50 -8.24
C TYR A 326 6.04 -13.90 -8.25
N ASN A 327 6.70 -13.87 -7.09
CA ASN A 327 8.02 -13.29 -6.96
C ASN A 327 8.10 -11.83 -7.40
N ASN A 328 7.06 -11.03 -7.13
CA ASN A 328 7.02 -9.61 -7.49
C ASN A 328 7.02 -8.72 -6.25
N VAL A 329 7.46 -7.49 -6.43
CA VAL A 329 7.33 -6.41 -5.43
C VAL A 329 6.29 -5.42 -5.92
N PHE A 330 5.25 -5.19 -5.12
CA PHE A 330 4.29 -4.11 -5.33
C PHE A 330 4.49 -3.07 -4.24
N VAL A 331 4.75 -1.82 -4.61
CA VAL A 331 5.07 -0.77 -3.62
C VAL A 331 4.41 0.57 -3.98
N SER A 332 3.73 1.17 -3.01
CA SER A 332 3.11 2.49 -3.16
C SER A 332 2.11 2.60 -4.32
N ASN A 333 1.17 1.64 -4.41
CA ASN A 333 0.13 1.64 -5.44
C ASN A 333 -1.20 2.16 -4.88
N VAL A 334 -1.83 3.11 -5.58
CA VAL A 334 -3.16 3.63 -5.29
C VAL A 334 -4.22 2.63 -5.79
N TYR A 335 -5.41 2.63 -5.18
CA TYR A 335 -6.47 1.63 -5.38
C TYR A 335 -6.11 0.22 -4.91
N ALA A 336 -5.29 -0.51 -5.65
CA ALA A 336 -4.83 -1.82 -5.24
C ALA A 336 -3.54 -2.21 -5.94
N ALA A 337 -2.74 -3.05 -5.28
CA ALA A 337 -1.55 -3.61 -5.91
C ALA A 337 -1.92 -4.61 -7.01
N CYS A 338 -2.86 -5.53 -6.76
CA CYS A 338 -3.29 -6.53 -7.74
C CYS A 338 -4.81 -6.77 -7.71
N SER A 339 -5.43 -6.79 -8.89
CA SER A 339 -6.84 -7.10 -9.09
C SER A 339 -7.00 -7.89 -10.39
N VAL A 340 -7.49 -9.12 -10.26
CA VAL A 340 -7.77 -9.99 -11.42
C VAL A 340 -9.22 -10.44 -11.36
N SER A 341 -9.99 -10.15 -12.41
CA SER A 341 -11.35 -10.66 -12.60
C SER A 341 -11.39 -11.77 -13.64
N GLY A 342 -12.36 -12.66 -13.54
CA GLY A 342 -12.65 -13.61 -14.62
C GLY A 342 -13.76 -13.12 -15.53
N ALA A 343 -13.91 -13.77 -16.69
CA ALA A 343 -14.95 -13.48 -17.68
C ALA A 343 -15.96 -14.62 -17.86
N ALA A 344 -16.25 -15.39 -16.80
CA ALA A 344 -17.19 -16.50 -16.84
C ALA A 344 -18.60 -15.99 -17.27
N GLY A 345 -19.11 -16.55 -18.37
CA GLY A 345 -20.46 -16.23 -18.86
C GLY A 345 -21.56 -16.88 -18.02
N VAL A 346 -22.77 -16.36 -18.10
CA VAL A 346 -23.95 -16.93 -17.42
C VAL A 346 -24.13 -18.40 -17.83
N GLY A 347 -24.33 -19.27 -16.84
CA GLY A 347 -24.53 -20.71 -17.05
C GLY A 347 -23.29 -21.53 -17.41
N LYS A 348 -22.10 -20.93 -17.44
CA LYS A 348 -20.82 -21.64 -17.64
C LYS A 348 -20.02 -21.69 -16.33
N PRO A 349 -19.30 -22.79 -16.02
CA PRO A 349 -18.44 -22.84 -14.84
C PRO A 349 -17.30 -21.83 -14.94
N ILE A 350 -16.70 -21.49 -13.81
CA ILE A 350 -15.49 -20.66 -13.78
C ILE A 350 -14.36 -21.47 -14.43
N SER A 351 -13.71 -20.88 -15.44
CA SER A 351 -12.55 -21.48 -16.12
C SER A 351 -11.26 -20.69 -15.94
N ALA A 352 -11.29 -19.65 -15.11
CA ALA A 352 -10.17 -18.78 -14.82
C ALA A 352 -9.64 -19.08 -13.42
N SER A 353 -8.32 -19.17 -13.28
CA SER A 353 -7.67 -19.27 -11.97
C SER A 353 -6.44 -18.36 -11.90
N VAL A 354 -6.08 -17.96 -10.68
CA VAL A 354 -4.85 -17.20 -10.42
C VAL A 354 -4.20 -17.67 -9.12
N ASP A 355 -2.93 -18.01 -9.21
CA ASP A 355 -2.02 -18.18 -8.09
C ASP A 355 -1.25 -16.87 -7.87
N PHE A 356 -1.47 -16.24 -6.72
CA PHE A 356 -0.76 -15.05 -6.29
C PHE A 356 0.13 -15.41 -5.10
N HIS A 357 1.42 -15.62 -5.34
CA HIS A 357 2.31 -16.14 -4.30
C HIS A 357 3.71 -15.56 -4.28
N HIS A 358 4.36 -15.59 -3.12
CA HIS A 358 5.72 -15.08 -2.96
C HIS A 358 5.85 -13.63 -3.48
N ASN A 359 4.82 -12.81 -3.30
CA ASN A 359 4.88 -11.38 -3.61
C ASN A 359 5.06 -10.58 -2.33
N THR A 360 5.88 -9.53 -2.39
CA THR A 360 5.97 -8.52 -1.33
C THR A 360 5.11 -7.33 -1.72
N VAL A 361 4.01 -7.11 -1.00
CA VAL A 361 3.02 -6.07 -1.29
C VAL A 361 2.99 -5.06 -0.15
N LEU A 362 3.47 -3.86 -0.41
CA LEU A 362 3.65 -2.81 0.59
C LEU A 362 2.98 -1.50 0.18
N PHE A 363 2.42 -0.78 1.15
CA PHE A 363 1.92 0.59 0.97
C PHE A 363 0.83 0.70 -0.11
N SER A 364 -0.23 -0.09 0.00
CA SER A 364 -1.41 0.09 -0.84
C SER A 364 -2.26 1.26 -0.34
N TRP A 365 -2.50 2.26 -1.19
CA TRP A 365 -3.18 3.51 -0.84
C TRP A 365 -4.62 3.55 -1.34
N CYS A 366 -5.50 4.17 -0.57
CA CYS A 366 -6.88 4.43 -0.98
C CYS A 366 -6.96 5.32 -2.22
N ARG A 367 -8.11 5.30 -2.91
CA ARG A 367 -8.36 6.13 -4.12
C ARG A 367 -8.09 7.61 -3.89
N THR A 368 -8.45 8.09 -2.71
CA THR A 368 -8.29 9.48 -2.32
C THR A 368 -7.57 9.58 -0.98
N LYS A 369 -7.09 10.79 -0.67
CA LYS A 369 -6.42 11.10 0.62
C LYS A 369 -7.35 11.01 1.83
N GLU A 370 -8.67 11.00 1.62
CA GLU A 370 -9.68 10.81 2.66
C GLU A 370 -9.71 9.38 3.20
N MET A 371 -9.15 8.41 2.44
CA MET A 371 -8.98 7.02 2.85
C MET A 371 -10.30 6.26 3.09
N GLU A 372 -11.30 6.54 2.27
CA GLU A 372 -12.66 6.04 2.42
C GLU A 372 -12.88 4.69 1.72
N ASP A 373 -12.20 4.46 0.58
CA ASP A 373 -12.31 3.23 -0.19
C ASP A 373 -10.97 2.80 -0.83
N MET A 374 -10.93 1.54 -1.28
CA MET A 374 -9.75 0.93 -1.89
C MET A 374 -8.53 0.93 -0.94
N GLY A 375 -7.31 0.82 -1.44
CA GLY A 375 -6.11 0.61 -0.59
C GLY A 375 -5.89 -0.86 -0.25
N TYR A 376 -6.02 -1.71 -1.28
CA TYR A 376 -5.94 -3.16 -1.15
C TYR A 376 -4.60 -3.74 -1.62
N GLY A 377 -4.12 -4.80 -0.96
CA GLY A 377 -3.02 -5.60 -1.50
C GLY A 377 -3.49 -6.43 -2.69
N TYR A 378 -4.23 -7.50 -2.42
CA TYR A 378 -4.81 -8.38 -3.42
C TYR A 378 -6.34 -8.36 -3.36
N ARG A 379 -7.02 -8.43 -4.50
CA ARG A 379 -8.49 -8.44 -4.58
C ARG A 379 -9.03 -9.72 -5.21
N TYR A 380 -9.87 -10.43 -4.47
CA TYR A 380 -10.69 -11.51 -5.03
C TYR A 380 -11.89 -10.91 -5.77
N MET A 381 -11.71 -10.68 -7.07
CA MET A 381 -12.83 -10.32 -7.93
C MET A 381 -13.69 -11.56 -8.26
N ILE A 382 -14.74 -11.33 -9.03
CA ILE A 382 -15.73 -12.34 -9.41
C ILE A 382 -15.27 -13.15 -10.65
N GLY A 383 -15.93 -14.29 -10.90
CA GLY A 383 -15.70 -15.12 -12.08
C GLY A 383 -14.34 -15.82 -12.17
N ILE A 384 -13.55 -15.88 -11.08
CA ILE A 384 -12.20 -16.45 -11.04
C ILE A 384 -11.95 -17.19 -9.71
N HIS A 385 -11.23 -18.33 -9.75
CA HIS A 385 -10.68 -18.95 -8.55
C HIS A 385 -9.36 -18.26 -8.15
N GLY A 386 -9.21 -17.88 -6.88
CA GLY A 386 -8.05 -17.15 -6.39
C GLY A 386 -7.32 -17.89 -5.28
N ASN A 387 -6.02 -18.09 -5.45
CA ASN A 387 -5.18 -18.80 -4.50
C ASN A 387 -4.01 -17.89 -4.05
N VAL A 388 -4.01 -17.48 -2.78
CA VAL A 388 -3.10 -16.45 -2.25
C VAL A 388 -2.22 -17.03 -1.15
N TYR A 389 -0.92 -17.17 -1.39
CA TYR A 389 -0.06 -17.85 -0.41
C TYR A 389 1.40 -17.42 -0.41
N ASN A 390 2.09 -17.60 0.71
CA ASN A 390 3.52 -17.27 0.84
C ASN A 390 3.84 -15.81 0.50
N ASN A 391 2.87 -14.90 0.60
CA ASN A 391 3.10 -13.48 0.36
C ASN A 391 3.48 -12.75 1.65
N ILE A 392 4.03 -11.55 1.48
CA ILE A 392 4.09 -10.54 2.54
C ILE A 392 3.12 -9.43 2.16
N PHE A 393 2.19 -9.12 3.05
CA PHE A 393 1.32 -7.94 2.94
C PHE A 393 1.59 -6.98 4.09
N GLY A 394 2.08 -5.80 3.77
CA GLY A 394 2.45 -4.79 4.76
C GLY A 394 1.84 -3.43 4.45
N CYS A 395 1.42 -2.70 5.49
CA CYS A 395 1.04 -1.29 5.33
C CYS A 395 -0.07 -1.06 4.28
N SER A 396 -1.09 -1.92 4.23
CA SER A 396 -2.27 -1.70 3.38
C SER A 396 -3.28 -0.80 4.08
N ASN A 397 -3.66 0.31 3.46
CA ASN A 397 -4.53 1.31 4.08
C ASN A 397 -5.90 0.77 4.51
N LEU A 398 -6.53 -0.10 3.71
CA LEU A 398 -7.86 -0.62 4.04
C LEU A 398 -7.84 -2.13 4.29
N GLY A 399 -7.15 -2.91 3.47
CA GLY A 399 -6.99 -4.34 3.70
C GLY A 399 -5.90 -4.98 2.87
N ALA A 400 -5.13 -5.90 3.44
CA ALA A 400 -4.18 -6.68 2.65
C ALA A 400 -4.88 -7.51 1.58
N ILE A 401 -5.99 -8.17 1.95
CA ILE A 401 -6.79 -9.00 1.06
C ILE A 401 -8.23 -8.48 1.05
N ASP A 402 -8.77 -8.23 -0.14
CA ASP A 402 -10.17 -7.81 -0.36
C ASP A 402 -11.00 -8.99 -0.86
N ARG A 403 -11.95 -9.46 -0.05
CA ARG A 403 -12.95 -10.48 -0.41
C ARG A 403 -14.39 -9.92 -0.36
N THR A 404 -14.54 -8.60 -0.51
CA THR A 404 -15.83 -7.90 -0.42
C THR A 404 -16.73 -8.05 -1.64
N HIS A 405 -16.17 -8.42 -2.79
CA HIS A 405 -16.93 -8.64 -4.03
C HIS A 405 -17.63 -9.99 -3.99
N ILE A 406 -18.96 -9.98 -3.91
CA ILE A 406 -19.81 -11.17 -4.01
C ILE A 406 -20.33 -11.29 -5.45
N ASP A 407 -20.24 -12.48 -6.04
CA ASP A 407 -20.81 -12.70 -7.36
C ASP A 407 -22.35 -12.67 -7.30
N SER A 408 -22.95 -11.80 -8.11
CA SER A 408 -24.41 -11.72 -8.23
C SER A 408 -25.01 -13.02 -8.80
N ASN A 409 -24.22 -13.78 -9.57
CA ASN A 409 -24.58 -15.11 -10.00
C ASN A 409 -24.26 -16.12 -8.90
N LYS A 410 -25.29 -16.60 -8.21
CA LYS A 410 -25.18 -17.55 -7.09
C LYS A 410 -24.46 -18.85 -7.45
N ALA A 411 -24.59 -19.33 -8.69
CA ALA A 411 -23.91 -20.55 -9.13
C ALA A 411 -22.40 -20.30 -9.27
N HIS A 412 -22.00 -19.12 -9.77
CA HIS A 412 -20.59 -18.72 -9.82
C HIS A 412 -20.03 -18.45 -8.42
N GLU A 413 -20.79 -17.84 -7.52
CA GLU A 413 -20.33 -17.63 -6.14
C GLU A 413 -20.08 -18.97 -5.42
N ALA A 414 -20.96 -19.95 -5.61
CA ALA A 414 -20.82 -21.28 -5.03
C ALA A 414 -19.65 -22.08 -5.63
N ASP A 415 -19.35 -21.88 -6.92
CA ASP A 415 -18.22 -22.49 -7.62
C ASP A 415 -16.88 -21.78 -7.29
N ARG A 416 -16.93 -20.47 -7.00
CA ARG A 416 -15.73 -19.65 -6.75
C ARG A 416 -14.97 -20.16 -5.52
N LYS A 417 -13.70 -20.47 -5.74
CA LYS A 417 -12.78 -20.95 -4.70
C LYS A 417 -11.78 -19.84 -4.40
N THR A 418 -11.78 -19.38 -3.15
CA THR A 418 -10.80 -18.41 -2.67
C THR A 418 -10.02 -19.00 -1.51
N SER A 419 -8.70 -18.83 -1.50
CA SER A 419 -7.80 -19.39 -0.48
C SER A 419 -6.76 -18.35 -0.10
N ALA A 420 -6.41 -18.29 1.18
CA ALA A 420 -5.36 -17.42 1.71
C ALA A 420 -4.58 -18.18 2.78
N TYR A 421 -3.39 -18.72 2.52
CA TYR A 421 -2.64 -19.54 3.49
C TYR A 421 -1.15 -19.22 3.49
N ASN A 422 -0.46 -19.42 4.61
CA ASN A 422 0.97 -19.12 4.73
C ASN A 422 1.33 -17.69 4.31
N ASN A 423 0.51 -16.68 4.60
CA ASN A 423 0.87 -15.28 4.34
C ASN A 423 1.35 -14.60 5.62
N MET A 424 2.32 -13.71 5.45
CA MET A 424 2.80 -12.83 6.51
C MET A 424 2.14 -11.46 6.38
N PHE A 425 1.59 -10.94 7.48
CA PHE A 425 0.92 -9.64 7.54
C PHE A 425 1.65 -8.69 8.49
N PHE A 426 1.58 -7.38 8.27
CA PHE A 426 1.89 -6.39 9.30
C PHE A 426 1.32 -5.02 8.94
N MET A 427 0.90 -4.26 9.96
CA MET A 427 0.46 -2.87 9.81
C MET A 427 -0.63 -2.65 8.74
N ASN A 428 -1.43 -3.68 8.45
CA ASN A 428 -2.62 -3.54 7.63
C ASN A 428 -3.80 -3.16 8.53
N THR A 429 -4.71 -2.33 8.00
CA THR A 429 -5.99 -2.04 8.69
C THR A 429 -6.80 -3.32 8.88
N ALA A 430 -6.86 -4.17 7.87
CA ALA A 430 -7.37 -5.54 7.93
C ALA A 430 -6.42 -6.48 7.20
N ASP A 431 -6.29 -7.73 7.65
CA ASP A 431 -5.52 -8.73 6.89
C ASP A 431 -6.41 -9.34 5.79
N ILE A 432 -7.69 -9.54 6.09
CA ILE A 432 -8.73 -9.75 5.09
C ILE A 432 -9.97 -8.90 5.39
N LEU A 433 -10.56 -8.34 4.34
CA LEU A 433 -11.78 -7.55 4.38
C LEU A 433 -12.96 -8.34 3.79
N LEU A 434 -14.06 -8.41 4.53
CA LEU A 434 -15.28 -9.16 4.16
C LEU A 434 -16.50 -8.23 4.14
N PRO A 435 -17.55 -8.58 3.37
CA PRO A 435 -18.83 -7.86 3.47
C PRO A 435 -19.44 -8.10 4.85
N ALA A 436 -20.02 -7.07 5.47
CA ALA A 436 -20.72 -7.25 6.75
C ALA A 436 -22.12 -7.87 6.54
N SER A 437 -22.47 -8.84 7.39
CA SER A 437 -23.75 -9.58 7.32
C SER A 437 -24.99 -8.69 7.51
N GLY A 438 -24.85 -7.54 8.18
CA GLY A 438 -25.94 -6.58 8.44
C GLY A 438 -25.96 -5.34 7.53
N GLY A 439 -25.05 -5.27 6.54
CA GLY A 439 -24.88 -4.11 5.68
C GLY A 439 -24.25 -2.89 6.37
N GLY A 440 -23.78 -1.93 5.56
CA GLY A 440 -23.35 -0.60 6.01
C GLY A 440 -21.89 -0.45 6.48
N LYS A 441 -21.13 -1.53 6.70
CA LYS A 441 -19.69 -1.50 6.99
C LYS A 441 -18.97 -2.72 6.41
N TRP A 442 -17.63 -2.69 6.44
CA TRP A 442 -16.79 -3.85 6.15
C TRP A 442 -16.44 -4.59 7.45
N THR A 443 -16.36 -5.91 7.37
CA THR A 443 -15.80 -6.74 8.45
C THR A 443 -14.29 -6.85 8.24
N MET A 444 -13.53 -6.32 9.20
CA MET A 444 -12.06 -6.37 9.21
C MET A 444 -11.60 -7.56 10.03
N VAL A 445 -10.88 -8.49 9.41
CA VAL A 445 -10.45 -9.74 10.05
C VAL A 445 -8.92 -9.80 10.07
N LYS A 446 -8.38 -10.24 11.21
CA LYS A 446 -6.95 -10.47 11.44
C LYS A 446 -6.56 -11.90 11.11
N ALA A 447 -5.30 -12.12 10.75
CA ALA A 447 -4.75 -13.41 10.31
C ALA A 447 -5.11 -14.57 11.27
N GLU A 448 -5.06 -14.34 12.59
CA GLU A 448 -5.37 -15.33 13.62
C GLU A 448 -6.82 -15.86 13.58
N ARG A 449 -7.73 -15.17 12.88
CA ARG A 449 -9.14 -15.52 12.76
C ARG A 449 -9.52 -15.99 11.36
N PHE A 450 -8.55 -16.29 10.49
CA PHE A 450 -8.86 -16.73 9.12
C PHE A 450 -9.61 -18.06 9.07
N GLU A 451 -9.47 -18.92 10.09
CA GLU A 451 -10.24 -20.15 10.23
C GLU A 451 -11.75 -19.91 10.44
N GLU A 452 -12.14 -18.70 10.88
CA GLU A 452 -13.54 -18.29 11.03
C GLU A 452 -14.14 -17.73 9.71
N VAL A 453 -13.36 -17.68 8.63
CA VAL A 453 -13.78 -17.09 7.35
C VAL A 453 -14.28 -18.18 6.41
N ASP A 454 -15.58 -18.42 6.40
CA ASP A 454 -16.25 -19.45 5.58
C ASP A 454 -15.96 -19.36 4.07
N GLN A 455 -15.61 -18.16 3.58
CA GLN A 455 -15.30 -17.93 2.16
C GLN A 455 -13.90 -18.44 1.76
N LEU A 456 -13.06 -18.84 2.71
CA LEU A 456 -11.72 -19.38 2.44
C LEU A 456 -11.75 -20.91 2.43
N ALA A 457 -11.49 -21.50 1.26
CA ALA A 457 -11.36 -22.94 1.10
C ALA A 457 -10.09 -23.51 1.77
N LYS A 458 -9.08 -22.66 1.97
CA LYS A 458 -7.80 -22.98 2.61
C LYS A 458 -7.25 -21.73 3.29
N CYS A 459 -6.88 -21.82 4.56
CA CYS A 459 -6.65 -20.65 5.42
C CYS A 459 -5.55 -20.78 6.48
N GLU A 460 -4.82 -21.89 6.53
CA GLU A 460 -3.87 -22.17 7.59
C GLU A 460 -2.54 -21.39 7.47
N GLY A 461 -1.80 -21.30 8.57
CA GLY A 461 -0.42 -20.81 8.59
C GLY A 461 -0.24 -19.32 8.29
N ASN A 462 -1.31 -18.53 8.27
CA ASN A 462 -1.24 -17.07 8.21
C ASN A 462 -0.83 -16.49 9.56
N PHE A 463 0.00 -15.44 9.55
CA PHE A 463 0.51 -14.86 10.79
C PHE A 463 0.88 -13.39 10.63
N GLU A 464 0.82 -12.66 11.74
CA GLU A 464 1.37 -11.31 11.85
C GLU A 464 2.90 -11.40 12.03
N ALA A 465 3.65 -10.54 11.35
CA ALA A 465 5.10 -10.55 11.33
C ALA A 465 5.65 -10.37 12.76
N PRO A 466 6.49 -11.30 13.25
CA PRO A 466 7.10 -11.18 14.57
C PRO A 466 7.95 -9.91 14.71
N GLN A 467 8.13 -9.45 15.94
CA GLN A 467 9.07 -8.39 16.25
C GLN A 467 10.47 -8.78 15.75
N GLY A 468 11.13 -7.89 15.00
CA GLY A 468 12.47 -8.13 14.48
C GLY A 468 12.53 -8.93 13.17
N SER A 469 11.38 -9.22 12.54
CA SER A 469 11.31 -9.77 11.17
C SER A 469 12.22 -9.01 10.22
N ASN A 470 12.89 -9.73 9.32
CA ASN A 470 13.94 -9.16 8.48
C ASN A 470 13.38 -8.15 7.49
N ILE A 471 12.15 -8.37 7.00
CA ILE A 471 11.45 -7.43 6.13
C ILE A 471 11.38 -6.02 6.75
N LEU A 472 11.11 -5.90 8.06
CA LEU A 472 10.98 -4.60 8.74
C LEU A 472 12.30 -3.81 8.76
N LYS A 473 13.45 -4.48 8.58
CA LYS A 473 14.78 -3.86 8.50
C LYS A 473 15.17 -3.46 7.07
N LYS A 474 14.40 -3.92 6.06
CA LYS A 474 14.69 -3.72 4.63
C LYS A 474 13.82 -2.64 4.00
N ILE A 475 12.64 -2.38 4.56
CA ILE A 475 11.76 -1.30 4.09
C ILE A 475 12.45 0.05 4.34
N ASP A 476 12.23 1.01 3.42
CA ASP A 476 12.65 2.39 3.64
C ASP A 476 12.16 2.89 5.02
N PRO A 477 13.08 3.26 5.93
CA PRO A 477 12.72 3.56 7.31
C PRO A 477 11.89 4.84 7.43
N ASP A 478 12.11 5.83 6.56
CA ASP A 478 11.39 7.10 6.58
C ASP A 478 9.98 6.94 6.04
N TYR A 479 9.83 6.17 4.96
CA TYR A 479 8.53 5.81 4.40
C TYR A 479 7.69 4.99 5.39
N LEU A 480 8.30 3.97 6.00
CA LEU A 480 7.62 3.14 7.01
C LEU A 480 7.22 3.97 8.23
N LYS A 481 8.11 4.84 8.72
CA LYS A 481 7.83 5.77 9.82
C LYS A 481 6.72 6.75 9.47
N GLY A 482 6.70 7.27 8.25
CA GLY A 482 5.65 8.16 7.74
C GLY A 482 4.29 7.46 7.75
N PHE A 483 4.22 6.23 7.24
CA PHE A 483 3.01 5.42 7.23
C PHE A 483 2.55 5.09 8.65
N ALA A 484 3.46 4.65 9.52
CA ALA A 484 3.15 4.32 10.92
C ALA A 484 2.58 5.50 11.72
N LYS A 485 2.94 6.73 11.34
CA LYS A 485 2.50 7.98 11.97
C LYS A 485 1.41 8.70 11.18
N LEU A 486 0.80 8.02 10.22
CA LEU A 486 -0.20 8.59 9.34
C LEU A 486 -1.34 9.23 10.16
N LYS A 487 -1.62 10.50 9.84
CA LYS A 487 -2.67 11.30 10.48
C LYS A 487 -3.54 11.94 9.42
N ILE A 488 -4.85 11.79 9.57
CA ILE A 488 -5.87 12.50 8.79
C ILE A 488 -6.55 13.51 9.71
N VAL A 489 -6.66 14.76 9.29
CA VAL A 489 -7.36 15.83 10.00
C VAL A 489 -8.39 16.44 9.07
N SER A 490 -9.66 16.36 9.47
CA SER A 490 -10.77 16.98 8.75
C SER A 490 -11.38 18.10 9.58
N SER A 491 -11.57 19.27 8.98
CA SER A 491 -12.23 20.42 9.60
C SER A 491 -13.40 20.88 8.75
N THR A 492 -14.56 21.08 9.35
CA THR A 492 -15.76 21.63 8.69
C THR A 492 -16.03 23.05 9.18
N SER A 493 -16.47 23.92 8.28
CA SER A 493 -16.91 25.27 8.57
C SER A 493 -18.28 25.50 7.94
N PHE A 494 -19.22 26.01 8.72
CA PHE A 494 -20.56 26.34 8.25
C PHE A 494 -20.94 27.71 8.78
N ASN A 495 -21.17 28.66 7.87
CA ASN A 495 -21.65 29.99 8.22
C ASN A 495 -23.03 30.21 7.57
N PRO A 496 -24.13 30.03 8.32
CA PRO A 496 -25.48 30.25 7.79
C PRO A 496 -25.70 31.71 7.36
N ASN A 497 -24.95 32.64 7.95
CA ASN A 497 -25.04 34.07 7.66
C ASN A 497 -24.06 34.52 6.56
N SER A 498 -23.37 33.60 5.88
CA SER A 498 -22.57 33.98 4.70
C SER A 498 -23.49 34.47 3.58
N ALA A 499 -23.03 35.44 2.77
CA ALA A 499 -23.81 35.99 1.67
C ALA A 499 -24.36 34.89 0.74
N ALA A 500 -23.57 33.85 0.48
CA ALA A 500 -23.99 32.70 -0.31
C ALA A 500 -25.10 31.86 0.36
N ASN A 501 -25.06 31.67 1.68
CA ASN A 501 -26.08 30.91 2.40
C ASN A 501 -27.36 31.70 2.65
N LEU A 502 -27.25 33.01 2.89
CA LEU A 502 -28.41 33.90 2.94
C LEU A 502 -29.13 33.93 1.58
N TYR A 503 -28.39 34.03 0.47
CA TYR A 503 -28.96 33.92 -0.87
C TYR A 503 -29.65 32.57 -1.10
N ARG A 504 -29.01 31.46 -0.73
CA ARG A 504 -29.59 30.11 -0.89
C ARG A 504 -30.85 29.93 -0.07
N GLN A 505 -30.83 30.35 1.19
CA GLN A 505 -31.99 30.31 2.08
C GLN A 505 -33.15 31.13 1.51
N ALA A 506 -32.89 32.35 1.02
CA ALA A 506 -33.90 33.21 0.41
C ALA A 506 -34.52 32.60 -0.86
N ASN A 507 -33.81 31.70 -1.54
CA ASN A 507 -34.27 31.02 -2.76
C ASN A 507 -34.66 29.54 -2.53
N GLY A 508 -34.87 29.11 -1.27
CA GLY A 508 -35.26 27.73 -0.96
C GLY A 508 -34.21 26.67 -1.30
N MET A 509 -32.95 27.07 -1.47
CA MET A 509 -31.81 26.19 -1.75
C MET A 509 -31.13 25.73 -0.46
N ASN A 510 -30.54 24.54 -0.49
CA ASN A 510 -29.74 24.03 0.62
C ASN A 510 -28.51 24.92 0.87
N MET A 511 -28.30 25.31 2.13
CA MET A 511 -27.10 26.01 2.56
C MET A 511 -25.86 25.11 2.44
N GLN A 512 -24.69 25.73 2.35
CA GLN A 512 -23.41 25.09 2.05
C GLN A 512 -22.42 25.32 3.19
N GLY A 513 -21.58 24.33 3.46
CA GLY A 513 -20.39 24.47 4.29
C GLY A 513 -19.13 24.17 3.49
N THR A 514 -17.98 24.37 4.12
CA THR A 514 -16.67 23.96 3.59
C THR A 514 -16.10 22.85 4.45
N SER A 515 -15.58 21.79 3.85
CA SER A 515 -14.78 20.77 4.52
C SER A 515 -13.34 20.82 4.00
N THR A 516 -12.36 20.66 4.88
CA THR A 516 -10.94 20.57 4.51
C THR A 516 -10.32 19.35 5.16
N THR A 517 -9.79 18.45 4.34
CA THR A 517 -9.02 17.28 4.79
C THR A 517 -7.53 17.53 4.56
N ARG A 518 -6.72 17.19 5.57
CA ARG A 518 -5.25 17.21 5.55
C ARG A 518 -4.72 15.85 5.97
N VAL A 519 -3.68 15.38 5.30
CA VAL A 519 -3.01 14.11 5.58
C VAL A 519 -1.54 14.37 5.85
N SER A 520 -0.92 13.62 6.75
CA SER A 520 0.53 13.69 6.98
C SER A 520 1.35 12.94 5.92
N MET A 521 0.73 11.98 5.24
CA MET A 521 1.30 11.17 4.17
C MET A 521 0.17 10.63 3.30
N TYR A 522 0.38 10.53 1.99
CA TYR A 522 -0.54 9.84 1.09
C TYR A 522 0.10 9.60 -0.28
N GLY A 523 0.42 8.35 -0.59
CA GLY A 523 0.95 7.98 -1.91
C GLY A 523 2.23 8.71 -2.31
N ASN A 524 2.99 9.25 -1.35
CA ASN A 524 4.28 9.89 -1.63
C ASN A 524 5.14 8.93 -2.46
N ARG A 525 5.96 9.47 -3.36
CA ARG A 525 6.83 8.65 -4.21
C ARG A 525 7.74 7.77 -3.36
N TYR A 526 7.65 6.46 -3.57
CA TYR A 526 8.62 5.51 -3.09
C TYR A 526 9.78 5.44 -4.08
N ALA A 527 11.01 5.62 -3.60
CA ALA A 527 12.21 5.52 -4.43
C ALA A 527 12.34 4.10 -4.98
N VAL A 528 12.14 3.90 -6.29
CA VAL A 528 12.08 2.56 -6.88
C VAL A 528 13.39 1.78 -6.70
N ASP A 529 14.53 2.46 -6.65
CA ASP A 529 15.83 1.82 -6.42
C ASP A 529 15.94 1.22 -5.01
N LYS A 530 15.17 1.73 -4.03
CA LYS A 530 15.05 1.14 -2.68
C LYS A 530 14.10 -0.05 -2.63
N ALA A 531 13.40 -0.39 -3.72
CA ALA A 531 12.50 -1.56 -3.75
C ALA A 531 13.25 -2.87 -4.03
N PHE A 532 14.43 -2.83 -4.65
CA PHE A 532 15.20 -4.03 -4.98
C PHE A 532 15.64 -4.85 -3.76
N VAL A 533 15.90 -4.18 -2.63
CA VAL A 533 16.29 -4.87 -1.38
C VAL A 533 15.15 -5.68 -0.75
N LEU A 534 13.92 -5.54 -1.27
CA LEU A 534 12.75 -6.30 -0.84
C LEU A 534 12.76 -7.73 -1.40
N PHE A 535 13.56 -8.01 -2.43
CA PHE A 535 13.81 -9.38 -2.91
C PHE A 535 14.72 -10.14 -1.95
N GLY A 536 14.22 -11.24 -1.41
CA GLY A 536 14.86 -12.04 -0.37
C GLY A 536 14.91 -11.33 0.98
N ALA A 537 14.00 -10.39 1.23
CA ALA A 537 13.94 -9.67 2.50
C ALA A 537 13.46 -10.53 3.66
N GLU A 538 12.65 -11.57 3.38
CA GLU A 538 12.28 -12.58 4.35
C GLU A 538 12.31 -13.97 3.69
N SER A 539 12.80 -14.96 4.43
CA SER A 539 12.94 -16.32 3.90
C SER A 539 11.56 -16.96 3.72
N LYS A 540 11.33 -17.62 2.58
CA LYS A 540 10.09 -18.36 2.23
C LYS A 540 8.82 -17.52 2.03
N TYR A 541 8.82 -16.25 2.40
CA TYR A 541 7.68 -15.34 2.28
C TYR A 541 8.03 -14.11 1.47
N GLY A 542 7.09 -13.65 0.65
CA GLY A 542 7.26 -12.51 -0.23
C GLY A 542 8.25 -12.77 -1.35
N ALA A 543 8.66 -11.72 -2.04
CA ALA A 543 9.59 -11.80 -3.15
C ALA A 543 10.94 -12.35 -2.66
N GLN A 544 11.42 -13.40 -3.33
CA GLN A 544 12.68 -14.10 -3.14
C GLN A 544 13.70 -13.67 -4.20
N ARG A 545 15.00 -13.84 -3.93
CA ARG A 545 16.04 -13.55 -4.92
C ARG A 545 15.87 -14.46 -6.15
N PRO A 546 15.76 -13.88 -7.37
CA PRO A 546 15.56 -14.63 -8.62
C PRO A 546 16.70 -15.55 -9.03
#